data_AF-A0A8H7R4G5-F1
#
_entry.id   AF-A0A8H7R4G5-F1
#
_cell.length_a   1.000
_cell.length_b   1.000
_cell.length_c   1.000
_cell.angle_alpha   90.00
_cell.angle_beta   90.00
_cell.angle_gamma   90.00
#
_symmetry.space_group_name_H-M   'P 1'
#
loop_
_entity.id
_entity.type
_entity.pdbx_description
1 polymer ?
#
loop_
_entity_poly.entity_id
_entity_poly.type
_entity_poly.pdbx_seq_one_letter_code
_entity_poly.pdbx_strand_id
1 'polypeptide(L)'
;MLNTQNNRTIWLYGATAISLALVGSGIAYYILEDDKQVKRRKAGRRAERTSLRLLHQIKEEQQAIELNIKKVEGNIEDQDCDEKSFKQKEYTLAHSNELLLRLMEKLDAIRPLTVIMGSETEAEPNEFERSLVSNIKAKKRNVIESIEELFRRLDVANIKVKKESSRREQIAKEKERLEKEETERLAREEKEREEVRKENERLAKEEQERIAQEEALLRQKEEEVNLAQEILSKQDDYEQVEIIEQEEANEQEEQASKQEEAILAAMKEVEQEHEDSK
;
A
#
# COMPACT_ATOMS: atom_id res chain seq x y z
N MET A 1 -84.49 -91.04 31.19
CA MET A 1 -84.31 -89.60 31.48
C MET A 1 -82.85 -89.31 31.84
N LEU A 2 -81.90 -89.29 30.88
CA LEU A 2 -80.46 -89.09 31.20
C LEU A 2 -79.67 -88.32 30.14
N ASN A 3 -80.31 -87.66 29.17
CA ASN A 3 -79.61 -87.03 28.03
C ASN A 3 -79.66 -85.48 28.01
N THR A 4 -80.33 -84.84 28.97
CA THR A 4 -80.48 -83.37 29.03
C THR A 4 -79.50 -82.69 29.99
N GLN A 5 -78.87 -83.44 30.90
CA GLN A 5 -77.93 -82.90 31.89
C GLN A 5 -76.54 -82.69 31.29
N ASN A 6 -76.08 -83.57 30.40
CA ASN A 6 -74.73 -83.51 29.81
C ASN A 6 -74.56 -82.37 28.79
N ASN A 7 -75.63 -82.02 28.05
CA ASN A 7 -75.57 -80.91 27.09
C ASN A 7 -75.52 -79.54 27.79
N ARG A 8 -76.08 -79.42 29.00
CA ARG A 8 -76.03 -78.19 29.80
C ARG A 8 -74.66 -77.95 30.41
N THR A 9 -73.97 -79.00 30.88
CA THR A 9 -72.61 -78.87 31.40
C THR A 9 -71.61 -78.55 30.30
N ILE A 10 -71.70 -79.17 29.12
CA ILE A 10 -70.83 -78.84 27.96
C ILE A 10 -71.02 -77.39 27.51
N TRP A 11 -72.27 -76.89 27.47
CA TRP A 11 -72.53 -75.48 27.19
C TRP A 11 -72.03 -74.53 28.27
N LEU A 12 -72.13 -74.90 29.55
CA LEU A 12 -71.58 -74.10 30.65
C LEU A 12 -70.04 -74.04 30.62
N TYR A 13 -69.36 -75.15 30.37
CA TYR A 13 -67.91 -75.18 30.24
C TYR A 13 -67.42 -74.46 28.96
N GLY A 14 -68.16 -74.58 27.85
CA GLY A 14 -67.89 -73.83 26.61
C GLY A 14 -68.06 -72.32 26.81
N ALA A 15 -69.14 -71.88 27.45
CA ALA A 15 -69.40 -70.47 27.73
C ALA A 15 -68.35 -69.87 28.69
N THR A 16 -67.99 -70.58 29.76
CA THR A 16 -66.97 -70.12 30.71
C THR A 16 -65.56 -70.06 30.09
N ALA A 17 -65.19 -71.01 29.24
CA ALA A 17 -63.92 -70.97 28.52
C ALA A 17 -63.82 -69.80 27.53
N ILE A 18 -64.90 -69.50 26.80
CA ILE A 18 -64.97 -68.36 25.88
C ILE A 18 -64.89 -67.04 26.66
N SER A 19 -65.60 -66.92 27.80
CA SER A 19 -65.51 -65.73 28.66
C SER A 19 -64.11 -65.52 29.23
N LEU A 20 -63.43 -66.59 29.68
CA LEU A 20 -62.03 -66.51 30.15
C LEU A 20 -61.06 -66.10 29.04
N ALA A 21 -61.24 -66.62 27.82
CA ALA A 21 -60.42 -66.26 26.67
C ALA A 21 -60.60 -64.78 26.29
N LEU A 22 -61.84 -64.27 26.28
CA LEU A 22 -62.12 -62.86 25.98
C LEU A 22 -61.57 -61.93 27.05
N VAL A 23 -61.76 -62.26 28.34
CA VAL A 23 -61.19 -61.48 29.45
C VAL A 23 -59.66 -61.51 29.42
N GLY A 24 -59.05 -62.67 29.19
CA GLY A 24 -57.60 -62.81 29.04
C GLY A 24 -57.04 -62.02 27.86
N SER A 25 -57.72 -62.04 26.70
CA SER A 25 -57.33 -61.26 25.52
C SER A 25 -57.47 -59.75 25.76
N GLY A 26 -58.50 -59.31 26.49
CA GLY A 26 -58.69 -57.91 26.85
C GLY A 26 -57.59 -57.40 27.78
N ILE A 27 -57.23 -58.19 28.80
CA ILE A 27 -56.14 -57.86 29.71
C ILE A 27 -54.79 -57.80 28.96
N ALA A 28 -54.53 -58.74 28.06
CA ALA A 28 -53.32 -58.73 27.23
C ALA A 28 -53.25 -57.51 26.30
N TYR A 29 -54.37 -57.12 25.70
CA TYR A 29 -54.48 -55.90 24.88
C TYR A 29 -54.20 -54.64 25.70
N TYR A 30 -54.78 -54.52 26.90
CA TYR A 30 -54.54 -53.38 27.80
C TYR A 30 -53.06 -53.27 28.21
N ILE A 31 -52.40 -54.39 28.53
CA ILE A 31 -50.98 -54.41 28.87
C ILE A 31 -50.10 -53.99 27.69
N LEU A 32 -50.43 -54.45 26.47
CA LEU A 32 -49.73 -54.06 25.24
C LEU A 32 -49.87 -52.56 24.94
N GLU A 33 -51.06 -51.99 25.14
CA GLU A 33 -51.30 -50.58 24.89
C GLU A 33 -50.59 -49.68 25.92
N ASP A 34 -50.58 -50.10 27.19
CA ASP A 34 -49.88 -49.37 28.25
C ASP A 34 -48.35 -49.40 28.05
N ASP A 35 -47.79 -50.54 27.63
CA ASP A 35 -46.37 -50.65 27.26
C ASP A 35 -46.01 -49.76 26.05
N LYS A 36 -46.89 -49.68 25.03
CA LYS A 36 -46.72 -48.75 23.90
C LYS A 36 -46.72 -47.29 24.35
N GLN A 37 -47.63 -46.90 25.24
CA GLN A 37 -47.69 -45.54 25.78
C GLN A 37 -46.44 -45.20 26.61
N VAL A 38 -45.97 -46.13 27.45
CA VAL A 38 -44.74 -45.95 28.23
C VAL A 38 -43.52 -45.83 27.32
N LYS A 39 -43.44 -46.64 26.26
CA LYS A 39 -42.38 -46.55 25.24
C LYS A 39 -42.42 -45.21 24.51
N ARG A 40 -43.60 -44.73 24.08
CA ARG A 40 -43.76 -43.40 23.48
C ARG A 40 -43.31 -42.28 24.43
N ARG A 41 -43.73 -42.30 25.70
CA ARG A 41 -43.31 -41.29 26.69
C ARG A 41 -41.80 -41.29 26.91
N LYS A 42 -41.18 -42.48 27.02
CA LYS A 42 -39.72 -42.61 27.18
C LYS A 42 -38.98 -42.13 25.92
N ALA A 43 -39.46 -42.47 24.74
CA ALA A 43 -38.90 -42.02 23.47
C ALA A 43 -39.01 -40.49 23.33
N GLY A 44 -40.19 -39.92 23.56
CA GLY A 44 -40.43 -38.48 23.54
C GLY A 44 -39.53 -37.72 24.53
N ARG A 45 -39.38 -38.20 25.77
CA ARG A 45 -38.45 -37.57 26.74
C ARG A 45 -36.98 -37.67 26.34
N ARG A 46 -36.57 -38.77 25.68
CA ARG A 46 -35.20 -38.89 25.16
C ARG A 46 -34.98 -37.90 24.02
N ALA A 47 -35.92 -37.85 23.07
CA ALA A 47 -35.92 -36.93 21.95
C ALA A 47 -35.88 -35.46 22.40
N GLU A 48 -36.71 -35.11 23.40
CA GLU A 48 -36.70 -33.79 24.02
C GLU A 48 -35.31 -33.46 24.60
N ARG A 49 -34.76 -34.34 25.44
CA ARG A 49 -33.44 -34.12 26.03
C ARG A 49 -32.36 -33.94 24.97
N THR A 50 -32.39 -34.72 23.88
CA THR A 50 -31.44 -34.56 22.79
C THR A 50 -31.60 -33.22 22.07
N SER A 51 -32.83 -32.79 21.74
CA SER A 51 -33.07 -31.47 21.14
C SER A 51 -32.66 -30.33 22.07
N LEU A 52 -32.93 -30.44 23.36
CA LEU A 52 -32.55 -29.43 24.35
C LEU A 52 -31.03 -29.32 24.50
N ARG A 53 -30.29 -30.44 24.40
CA ARG A 53 -28.82 -30.41 24.36
C ARG A 53 -28.31 -29.71 23.10
N LEU A 54 -28.88 -30.02 21.93
CA LEU A 54 -28.52 -29.33 20.69
C LEU A 54 -28.79 -27.83 20.78
N LEU A 55 -29.95 -27.42 21.32
CA LEU A 55 -30.25 -26.01 21.56
C LEU A 55 -29.29 -25.35 22.54
N HIS A 56 -28.85 -26.08 23.57
CA HIS A 56 -27.86 -25.58 24.51
C HIS A 56 -26.49 -25.39 23.84
N GLN A 57 -26.04 -26.35 23.06
CA GLN A 57 -24.80 -26.24 22.28
C GLN A 57 -24.86 -25.06 21.29
N ILE A 58 -25.97 -24.90 20.57
CA ILE A 58 -26.17 -23.75 19.67
C ILE A 58 -26.08 -22.44 20.46
N LYS A 59 -26.63 -22.39 21.67
CA LYS A 59 -26.53 -21.22 22.54
C LYS A 59 -25.09 -20.94 22.98
N GLU A 60 -24.31 -21.97 23.31
CA GLU A 60 -22.88 -21.80 23.64
C GLU A 60 -22.08 -21.29 22.43
N GLU A 61 -22.31 -21.86 21.24
CA GLU A 61 -21.71 -21.39 19.98
C GLU A 61 -22.11 -19.91 19.71
N GLN A 62 -23.38 -19.57 19.92
CA GLN A 62 -23.90 -18.19 19.80
C GLN A 62 -23.20 -17.21 20.76
N GLN A 63 -22.96 -17.61 22.00
CA GLN A 63 -22.23 -16.80 22.99
C GLN A 63 -20.76 -16.58 22.60
N ALA A 64 -20.11 -17.61 22.03
CA ALA A 64 -18.75 -17.46 21.52
C ALA A 64 -18.67 -16.46 20.36
N ILE A 65 -19.65 -16.49 19.45
CA ILE A 65 -19.75 -15.51 18.36
C ILE A 65 -20.01 -14.10 18.90
N GLU A 66 -20.88 -13.96 19.91
CA GLU A 66 -21.15 -12.67 20.56
C GLU A 66 -19.87 -12.03 21.12
N LEU A 67 -18.98 -12.82 21.73
CA LEU A 67 -17.70 -12.31 22.24
C LEU A 67 -16.78 -11.81 21.10
N ASN A 68 -16.74 -12.53 19.97
CA ASN A 68 -15.97 -12.11 18.81
C ASN A 68 -16.50 -10.79 18.24
N ILE A 69 -17.82 -10.64 18.13
CA ILE A 69 -18.47 -9.42 17.66
C ILE A 69 -18.15 -8.26 18.62
N LYS A 70 -18.34 -8.45 19.94
CA LYS A 70 -18.05 -7.43 20.97
C LYS A 70 -16.59 -6.94 20.92
N LYS A 71 -15.64 -7.87 20.72
CA LYS A 71 -14.21 -7.54 20.65
C LYS A 71 -13.91 -6.59 19.49
N VAL A 72 -14.63 -6.72 18.38
CA VAL A 72 -14.45 -5.87 17.21
C VAL A 72 -15.22 -4.55 17.36
N GLU A 73 -16.49 -4.60 17.76
CA GLU A 73 -17.41 -3.45 17.82
C GLU A 73 -16.83 -2.19 18.47
N GLY A 74 -16.11 -2.34 19.59
CA GLY A 74 -15.55 -1.22 20.35
C GLY A 74 -14.37 -0.53 19.68
N ASN A 75 -13.70 -1.21 18.74
CA ASN A 75 -12.38 -0.84 18.24
C ASN A 75 -12.38 -0.59 16.71
N ILE A 76 -13.55 -0.53 16.07
CA ILE A 76 -13.64 -0.37 14.60
C ILE A 76 -13.06 0.97 14.13
N GLU A 77 -13.30 2.04 14.89
CA GLU A 77 -12.95 3.42 14.54
C GLU A 77 -11.57 3.85 15.07
N ASP A 78 -10.78 2.90 15.58
CA ASP A 78 -9.43 3.16 16.08
C ASP A 78 -8.51 3.66 14.95
N GLN A 79 -8.12 4.93 15.02
CA GLN A 79 -7.28 5.58 14.01
C GLN A 79 -5.85 5.01 13.99
N ASP A 80 -5.35 4.55 15.13
CA ASP A 80 -4.00 3.99 15.28
C ASP A 80 -3.91 2.50 14.88
N CYS A 81 -5.00 1.91 14.41
CA CYS A 81 -5.01 0.51 13.99
C CYS A 81 -4.28 0.33 12.65
N ASP A 82 -3.31 -0.57 12.61
CA ASP A 82 -2.61 -0.98 11.40
C ASP A 82 -3.56 -1.66 10.40
N GLU A 83 -3.19 -1.63 9.12
CA GLU A 83 -3.98 -2.19 8.03
C GLU A 83 -4.26 -3.70 8.19
N LYS A 84 -3.28 -4.44 8.74
CA LYS A 84 -3.42 -5.89 8.97
C LYS A 84 -4.44 -6.17 10.07
N SER A 85 -4.36 -5.46 11.20
CA SER A 85 -5.37 -5.59 12.26
C SER A 85 -6.75 -5.11 11.80
N PHE A 86 -6.84 -4.09 10.95
CA PHE A 86 -8.12 -3.65 10.39
C PHE A 86 -8.74 -4.74 9.51
N LYS A 87 -7.97 -5.33 8.58
CA LYS A 87 -8.43 -6.48 7.78
C LYS A 87 -8.80 -7.69 8.63
N GLN A 88 -8.11 -7.91 9.75
CA GLN A 88 -8.48 -8.96 10.70
C GLN A 88 -9.86 -8.70 11.34
N LYS A 89 -10.17 -7.44 11.67
CA LYS A 89 -11.50 -7.03 12.16
C LYS A 89 -12.58 -7.30 11.10
N GLU A 90 -12.34 -6.93 9.85
CA GLU A 90 -13.23 -7.24 8.70
C GLU A 90 -13.49 -8.74 8.57
N TYR A 91 -12.41 -9.52 8.53
CA TYR A 91 -12.49 -10.97 8.46
C TYR A 91 -13.28 -11.56 9.63
N THR A 92 -13.06 -11.05 10.85
CA THR A 92 -13.75 -11.55 12.05
C THR A 92 -15.26 -11.30 11.97
N LEU A 93 -15.69 -10.13 11.48
CA LEU A 93 -17.13 -9.84 11.31
C LEU A 93 -17.74 -10.70 10.20
N ALA A 94 -17.07 -10.82 9.06
CA ALA A 94 -17.52 -11.68 7.96
C ALA A 94 -17.62 -13.15 8.39
N HIS A 95 -16.62 -13.65 9.10
CA HIS A 95 -16.60 -15.00 9.65
C HIS A 95 -17.72 -15.20 10.68
N SER A 96 -17.96 -14.21 11.54
CA SER A 96 -19.08 -14.25 12.50
C SER A 96 -20.43 -14.32 11.79
N ASN A 97 -20.60 -13.61 10.67
CA ASN A 97 -21.82 -13.67 9.85
C ASN A 97 -22.11 -15.11 9.37
N GLU A 98 -21.11 -15.75 8.78
CA GLU A 98 -21.20 -17.13 8.28
C GLU A 98 -21.54 -18.11 9.40
N LEU A 99 -20.91 -17.95 10.58
CA LEU A 99 -21.21 -18.79 11.74
C LEU A 99 -22.66 -18.62 12.22
N LEU A 100 -23.18 -17.38 12.28
CA LEU A 100 -24.57 -17.14 12.66
C LEU A 100 -25.56 -17.75 11.65
N LEU A 101 -25.27 -17.66 10.35
CA LEU A 101 -26.08 -18.29 9.31
C LEU A 101 -26.10 -19.82 9.49
N ARG A 102 -24.95 -20.43 9.73
CA ARG A 102 -24.87 -21.87 10.04
C ARG A 102 -25.63 -22.24 11.33
N LEU A 103 -25.64 -21.39 12.35
CA LEU A 103 -26.47 -21.63 13.55
C LEU A 103 -27.97 -21.59 13.22
N MET A 104 -28.39 -20.67 12.36
CA MET A 104 -29.78 -20.61 11.88
C MET A 104 -30.17 -21.86 11.09
N GLU A 105 -29.30 -22.37 10.22
CA GLU A 105 -29.51 -23.63 9.52
C GLU A 105 -29.65 -24.82 10.48
N LYS A 106 -28.76 -24.92 11.49
CA LYS A 106 -28.83 -25.93 12.55
C LYS A 106 -30.15 -25.82 13.33
N LEU A 107 -30.61 -24.61 13.61
CA LEU A 107 -31.90 -24.38 14.28
C LEU A 107 -33.07 -24.79 13.42
N ASP A 108 -33.06 -24.51 12.11
CA ASP A 108 -34.13 -24.88 11.20
C ASP A 108 -34.28 -26.41 11.09
N ALA A 109 -33.16 -27.13 11.11
CA ALA A 109 -33.16 -28.59 11.16
C ALA A 109 -33.86 -29.18 12.40
N ILE A 110 -33.90 -28.43 13.52
CA ILE A 110 -34.67 -28.84 14.72
C ILE A 110 -36.15 -28.59 14.45
N ARG A 111 -36.86 -29.66 14.05
CA ARG A 111 -38.31 -29.68 13.83
C ARG A 111 -39.00 -30.33 15.05
N PRO A 112 -39.48 -29.55 16.04
CA PRO A 112 -39.88 -30.10 17.34
C PRO A 112 -40.96 -31.19 17.25
N LEU A 113 -41.92 -31.02 16.34
CA LEU A 113 -42.98 -32.01 16.13
C LEU A 113 -42.43 -33.34 15.59
N THR A 114 -41.65 -33.27 14.51
CA THR A 114 -41.02 -34.43 13.87
C THR A 114 -40.05 -35.14 14.82
N VAL A 115 -39.33 -34.40 15.66
CA VAL A 115 -38.39 -34.99 16.62
C VAL A 115 -39.11 -35.76 17.72
N ILE A 116 -40.23 -35.24 18.22
CA ILE A 116 -41.00 -35.91 19.30
C ILE A 116 -41.83 -37.08 18.77
N MET A 117 -42.45 -36.93 17.60
CA MET A 117 -43.39 -37.92 17.05
C MET A 117 -42.74 -38.92 16.09
N GLY A 118 -41.54 -38.63 15.57
CA GLY A 118 -40.97 -39.35 14.43
C GLY A 118 -41.61 -38.92 13.10
N SER A 119 -40.92 -39.17 11.99
CA SER A 119 -41.35 -38.81 10.63
C SER A 119 -42.51 -39.65 10.09
N GLU A 120 -42.82 -40.79 10.72
CA GLU A 120 -43.72 -41.83 10.19
C GLU A 120 -45.05 -41.93 10.96
N THR A 121 -45.28 -41.06 11.95
CA THR A 121 -46.47 -41.14 12.80
C THR A 121 -47.60 -40.27 12.26
N GLU A 122 -48.60 -40.88 11.62
CA GLU A 122 -49.83 -40.22 11.16
C GLU A 122 -50.82 -39.90 12.31
N ALA A 123 -50.58 -40.43 13.51
CA ALA A 123 -51.42 -40.22 14.68
C ALA A 123 -51.31 -38.79 15.21
N GLU A 124 -52.41 -38.21 15.72
CA GLU A 124 -52.35 -36.90 16.37
C GLU A 124 -51.48 -36.90 17.65
N PRO A 125 -50.74 -35.81 17.92
CA PRO A 125 -49.94 -35.70 19.12
C PRO A 125 -50.82 -35.64 20.38
N ASN A 126 -50.48 -36.47 21.36
CA ASN A 126 -51.13 -36.48 22.67
C ASN A 126 -50.75 -35.24 23.48
N GLU A 127 -51.50 -34.90 24.53
CA GLU A 127 -51.26 -33.72 25.39
C GLU A 127 -49.82 -33.67 25.92
N PHE A 128 -49.29 -34.82 26.34
CA PHE A 128 -47.90 -34.94 26.77
C PHE A 128 -46.92 -34.53 25.66
N GLU A 129 -47.08 -35.05 24.44
CA GLU A 129 -46.20 -34.72 23.30
C GLU A 129 -46.32 -33.25 22.91
N ARG A 130 -47.53 -32.67 22.96
CA ARG A 130 -47.76 -31.24 22.73
C ARG A 130 -47.00 -30.39 23.75
N SER A 131 -46.98 -30.79 25.02
CA SER A 131 -46.22 -30.08 26.06
C SER A 131 -44.71 -30.11 25.79
N LEU A 132 -44.15 -31.25 25.38
CA LEU A 132 -42.73 -31.37 25.03
C LEU A 132 -42.38 -30.50 23.82
N VAL A 133 -43.22 -30.56 22.77
CA VAL A 133 -43.07 -29.74 21.55
C VAL A 133 -43.10 -28.26 21.90
N SER A 134 -44.02 -27.83 22.76
CA SER A 134 -44.14 -26.43 23.21
C SER A 134 -42.87 -25.96 23.94
N ASN A 135 -42.33 -26.78 24.85
CA ASN A 135 -41.08 -26.47 25.57
C ASN A 135 -39.90 -26.27 24.61
N ILE A 136 -39.71 -27.19 23.66
CA ILE A 136 -38.65 -27.08 22.65
C ILE A 136 -38.87 -25.84 21.77
N LYS A 137 -40.10 -25.56 21.33
CA LYS A 137 -40.43 -24.36 20.54
C LYS A 137 -40.10 -23.07 21.28
N ALA A 138 -40.47 -22.95 22.56
CA ALA A 138 -40.19 -21.77 23.36
C ALA A 138 -38.69 -21.52 23.47
N LYS A 139 -37.90 -22.57 23.76
CA LYS A 139 -36.44 -22.45 23.84
C LYS A 139 -35.81 -22.15 22.49
N LYS A 140 -36.27 -22.80 21.41
CA LYS A 140 -35.82 -22.52 20.03
C LYS A 140 -36.05 -21.05 19.69
N ARG A 141 -37.23 -20.52 19.98
CA ARG A 141 -37.59 -19.11 19.73
C ARG A 141 -36.65 -18.15 20.44
N ASN A 142 -36.36 -18.38 21.73
CA ASN A 142 -35.45 -17.52 22.48
C ASN A 142 -34.03 -17.50 21.88
N VAL A 143 -33.55 -18.64 21.38
CA VAL A 143 -32.24 -18.72 20.70
C VAL A 143 -32.27 -17.98 19.35
N ILE A 144 -33.34 -18.13 18.57
CA ILE A 144 -33.54 -17.39 17.31
C ILE A 144 -33.51 -15.88 17.57
N GLU A 145 -34.30 -15.39 18.53
CA GLU A 145 -34.37 -13.96 18.88
C GLU A 145 -32.98 -13.42 19.31
N SER A 146 -32.20 -14.23 20.02
CA SER A 146 -30.82 -13.88 20.42
C SER A 146 -29.87 -13.82 19.22
N ILE A 147 -29.99 -14.73 18.25
CA ILE A 147 -29.18 -14.72 17.02
C ILE A 147 -29.56 -13.56 16.10
N GLU A 148 -30.86 -13.27 15.96
CA GLU A 148 -31.36 -12.13 15.20
C GLU A 148 -30.84 -10.79 15.76
N GLU A 149 -30.75 -10.67 17.08
CA GLU A 149 -30.11 -9.51 17.71
C GLU A 149 -28.63 -9.39 17.36
N LEU A 150 -27.91 -10.52 17.32
CA LEU A 150 -26.51 -10.51 16.86
C LEU A 150 -26.37 -10.12 15.39
N PHE A 151 -27.29 -10.55 14.50
CA PHE A 151 -27.29 -10.10 13.10
C PHE A 151 -27.47 -8.58 13.01
N ARG A 152 -28.43 -8.00 13.73
CA ARG A 152 -28.63 -6.54 13.76
C ARG A 152 -27.37 -5.80 14.21
N ARG A 153 -26.73 -6.29 15.27
CA ARG A 153 -25.47 -5.73 15.77
C ARG A 153 -24.34 -5.85 14.75
N LEU A 154 -24.24 -6.99 14.09
CA LEU A 154 -23.25 -7.25 13.05
C LEU A 154 -23.46 -6.32 11.85
N ASP A 155 -24.70 -6.06 11.44
CA ASP A 155 -25.01 -5.12 10.36
C ASP A 155 -24.51 -3.71 10.68
N VAL A 156 -24.76 -3.23 11.91
CA VAL A 156 -24.24 -1.94 12.37
C VAL A 156 -22.71 -1.91 12.36
N ALA A 157 -22.06 -2.97 12.87
CA ALA A 157 -20.60 -3.08 12.85
C ALA A 157 -20.04 -3.09 11.42
N ASN A 158 -20.67 -3.83 10.50
CA ASN A 158 -20.30 -3.90 9.09
C ASN A 158 -20.44 -2.54 8.39
N ILE A 159 -21.48 -1.77 8.70
CA ILE A 159 -21.64 -0.41 8.17
C ILE A 159 -20.48 0.49 8.63
N LYS A 160 -20.12 0.42 9.92
CA LYS A 160 -18.99 1.20 10.47
C LYS A 160 -17.67 0.81 9.81
N VAL A 161 -17.42 -0.48 9.67
CA VAL A 161 -16.23 -1.01 9.00
C VAL A 161 -16.15 -0.55 7.55
N LYS A 162 -17.24 -0.63 6.79
CA LYS A 162 -17.27 -0.12 5.40
C LYS A 162 -16.96 1.38 5.33
N LYS A 163 -17.52 2.17 6.25
CA LYS A 163 -17.25 3.61 6.33
C LYS A 163 -15.77 3.88 6.62
N GLU A 164 -15.19 3.17 7.57
CA GLU A 164 -13.79 3.33 7.95
C GLU A 164 -12.84 2.83 6.86
N SER A 165 -13.16 1.74 6.16
CA SER A 165 -12.43 1.27 4.98
C SER A 165 -12.38 2.35 3.89
N SER A 166 -13.53 2.96 3.56
CA SER A 166 -13.58 4.05 2.56
C SER A 166 -12.75 5.27 3.00
N ARG A 167 -12.77 5.61 4.30
CA ARG A 167 -11.96 6.70 4.84
C ARG A 167 -10.46 6.40 4.72
N ARG A 168 -10.04 5.18 5.07
CA ARG A 168 -8.64 4.73 4.95
C ARG A 168 -8.18 4.76 3.49
N GLU A 169 -9.03 4.32 2.56
CA GLU A 169 -8.74 4.37 1.13
C GLU A 169 -8.58 5.82 0.62
N GLN A 170 -9.43 6.75 1.07
CA GLN A 170 -9.31 8.16 0.72
C GLN A 170 -7.99 8.76 1.23
N ILE A 171 -7.63 8.47 2.48
CA ILE A 171 -6.36 8.93 3.08
C ILE A 171 -5.17 8.34 2.32
N ALA A 172 -5.20 7.06 1.95
CA ALA A 172 -4.14 6.43 1.18
C ALA A 172 -3.99 7.07 -0.21
N LYS A 173 -5.10 7.33 -0.91
CA LYS A 173 -5.10 8.02 -2.21
C LYS A 173 -4.58 9.46 -2.11
N GLU A 174 -4.94 10.18 -1.06
CA GLU A 174 -4.47 11.54 -0.82
C GLU A 174 -2.95 11.58 -0.56
N LYS A 175 -2.44 10.67 0.27
CA LYS A 175 -0.99 10.51 0.48
C LYS A 175 -0.26 10.20 -0.81
N GLU A 176 -0.76 9.26 -1.61
CA GLU A 176 -0.15 8.92 -2.90
C GLU A 176 -0.13 10.12 -3.86
N ARG A 177 -1.19 10.94 -3.87
CA ARG A 177 -1.23 12.18 -4.66
C ARG A 177 -0.19 13.19 -4.19
N LEU A 178 -0.06 13.39 -2.88
CA LEU A 178 0.92 14.31 -2.31
C LEU A 178 2.36 13.83 -2.58
N GLU A 179 2.64 12.54 -2.45
CA GLU A 179 3.95 11.97 -2.80
C GLU A 179 4.29 12.17 -4.28
N LYS A 180 3.31 12.00 -5.18
CA LYS A 180 3.48 12.28 -6.62
C LYS A 180 3.74 13.76 -6.90
N GLU A 181 3.01 14.66 -6.24
CA GLU A 181 3.20 16.10 -6.39
C GLU A 181 4.57 16.54 -5.84
N GLU A 182 4.99 16.00 -4.69
CA GLU A 182 6.29 16.30 -4.09
C GLU A 182 7.44 15.77 -4.96
N THR A 183 7.34 14.55 -5.47
CA THR A 183 8.34 13.98 -6.38
C THR A 183 8.42 14.74 -7.71
N GLU A 184 7.29 15.21 -8.24
CA GLU A 184 7.27 16.06 -9.44
C GLU A 184 7.90 17.43 -9.17
N ARG A 185 7.60 18.05 -8.03
CA ARG A 185 8.22 19.32 -7.62
C ARG A 185 9.73 19.20 -7.48
N LEU A 186 10.21 18.15 -6.82
CA LEU A 186 11.64 17.87 -6.69
C LEU A 186 12.29 17.64 -8.06
N ALA A 187 11.65 16.91 -8.97
CA ALA A 187 12.16 16.69 -10.32
C ALA A 187 12.21 17.99 -11.16
N ARG A 188 11.28 18.93 -10.96
CA ARG A 188 11.32 20.25 -11.60
C ARG A 188 12.43 21.13 -11.02
N GLU A 189 12.57 21.15 -9.69
CA GLU A 189 13.65 21.91 -9.02
C GLU A 189 15.03 21.38 -9.42
N GLU A 190 15.19 20.06 -9.53
CA GLU A 190 16.44 19.45 -9.98
C GLU A 190 16.78 19.83 -11.44
N LYS A 191 15.79 19.84 -12.33
CA LYS A 191 15.97 20.30 -13.71
C LYS A 191 16.36 21.78 -13.79
N GLU A 192 15.70 22.63 -13.00
CA GLU A 192 16.02 24.06 -12.94
C GLU A 192 17.45 24.29 -12.42
N ARG A 193 17.85 23.56 -11.37
CA ARG A 193 19.24 23.60 -10.88
C ARG A 193 20.23 23.12 -11.94
N GLU A 194 19.88 22.11 -12.73
CA GLU A 194 20.73 21.62 -13.81
C GLU A 194 20.86 22.65 -14.95
N GLU A 195 19.77 23.33 -15.31
CA GLU A 195 19.75 24.42 -16.29
C GLU A 195 20.61 25.60 -15.84
N VAL A 196 20.45 26.05 -14.59
CA VAL A 196 21.30 27.10 -13.99
C VAL A 196 22.77 26.69 -13.98
N ARG A 197 23.08 25.41 -13.69
CA ARG A 197 24.46 24.91 -13.74
C ARG A 197 25.02 24.97 -15.15
N LYS A 198 24.26 24.53 -16.16
CA LYS A 198 24.66 24.59 -17.57
C LYS A 198 24.84 26.02 -18.06
N GLU A 199 23.98 26.94 -17.66
CA GLU A 199 24.10 28.36 -17.98
C GLU A 199 25.35 28.97 -17.36
N ASN A 200 25.60 28.72 -16.07
CA ASN A 200 26.83 29.16 -15.39
C ASN A 200 28.10 28.57 -16.05
N GLU A 201 28.07 27.30 -16.45
CA GLU A 201 29.17 26.67 -17.21
C GLU A 201 29.40 27.32 -18.58
N ARG A 202 28.33 27.76 -19.26
CA ARG A 202 28.43 28.50 -20.53
C ARG A 202 29.01 29.89 -20.32
N LEU A 203 28.48 30.64 -19.35
CA LEU A 203 28.96 31.97 -19.00
C LEU A 203 30.45 31.95 -18.62
N ALA A 204 30.87 30.97 -17.83
CA ALA A 204 32.29 30.79 -17.46
C ALA A 204 33.19 30.53 -18.69
N LYS A 205 32.72 29.77 -19.69
CA LYS A 205 33.46 29.54 -20.94
C LYS A 205 33.53 30.78 -21.81
N GLU A 206 32.41 31.49 -21.98
CA GLU A 206 32.36 32.74 -22.76
C GLU A 206 33.26 33.82 -22.13
N GLU A 207 33.31 33.90 -20.80
CA GLU A 207 34.21 34.81 -20.08
C GLU A 207 35.68 34.41 -20.25
N GLN A 208 36.02 33.12 -20.13
CA GLN A 208 37.38 32.64 -20.40
C GLN A 208 37.83 32.93 -21.84
N GLU A 209 36.93 32.77 -22.83
CA GLU A 209 37.23 33.08 -24.23
C GLU A 209 37.46 34.59 -24.43
N ARG A 210 36.64 35.44 -23.81
CA ARG A 210 36.82 36.89 -23.85
C ARG A 210 38.16 37.30 -23.26
N ILE A 211 38.53 36.74 -22.10
CA ILE A 211 39.83 37.00 -21.45
C ILE A 211 40.98 36.56 -22.37
N ALA A 212 40.89 35.37 -22.98
CA ALA A 212 41.92 34.87 -23.88
C ALA A 212 42.07 35.74 -25.15
N GLN A 213 40.96 36.23 -25.72
CA GLN A 213 40.98 37.16 -26.86
C GLN A 213 41.59 38.51 -26.49
N GLU A 214 41.25 39.06 -25.33
CA GLU A 214 41.80 40.31 -24.82
C GLU A 214 43.31 40.19 -24.54
N GLU A 215 43.75 39.08 -23.93
CA GLU A 215 45.17 38.80 -23.70
C GLU A 215 45.94 38.62 -25.02
N ALA A 216 45.36 37.92 -26.01
CA ALA A 216 45.99 37.77 -27.32
C ALA A 216 46.14 39.11 -28.06
N LEU A 217 45.15 40.00 -27.95
CA LEU A 217 45.19 41.34 -28.54
C LEU A 217 46.21 42.23 -27.82
N LEU A 218 46.31 42.12 -26.49
CA LEU A 218 47.37 42.78 -25.72
C LEU A 218 48.76 42.30 -26.14
N ARG A 219 48.97 40.99 -26.32
CA ARG A 219 50.23 40.47 -26.85
C ARG A 219 50.55 41.01 -28.25
N GLN A 220 49.58 41.07 -29.15
CA GLN A 220 49.80 41.65 -30.48
C GLN A 220 50.21 43.13 -30.39
N LYS A 221 49.56 43.92 -29.53
CA LYS A 221 49.95 45.31 -29.32
C LYS A 221 51.33 45.44 -28.69
N GLU A 222 51.68 44.57 -27.76
CA GLU A 222 53.00 44.54 -27.12
C GLU A 222 54.09 44.14 -28.14
N GLU A 223 53.82 43.15 -29.00
CA GLU A 223 54.67 42.78 -30.12
C GLU A 223 54.82 43.93 -31.13
N GLU A 224 53.74 44.63 -31.49
CA GLU A 224 53.79 45.82 -32.35
C GLU A 224 54.61 46.96 -31.73
N VAL A 225 54.45 47.22 -30.43
CA VAL A 225 55.24 48.23 -29.71
C VAL A 225 56.71 47.82 -29.67
N ASN A 226 57.02 46.57 -29.36
CA ASN A 226 58.38 46.05 -29.37
C ASN A 226 59.00 46.13 -30.78
N LEU A 227 58.25 45.76 -31.82
CA LEU A 227 58.70 45.85 -33.21
C LEU A 227 58.94 47.31 -33.62
N ALA A 228 58.03 48.22 -33.26
CA ALA A 228 58.20 49.65 -33.51
C ALA A 228 59.45 50.20 -32.79
N GLN A 229 59.68 49.77 -31.55
CA GLN A 229 60.86 50.15 -30.78
C GLN A 229 62.14 49.56 -31.38
N GLU A 230 62.11 48.34 -31.92
CA GLU A 230 63.22 47.72 -32.64
C GLU A 230 63.51 48.42 -33.98
N ILE A 231 62.47 48.86 -34.70
CA ILE A 231 62.63 49.67 -35.92
C ILE A 231 63.25 51.02 -35.58
N LEU A 232 62.79 51.65 -34.50
CA LEU A 232 63.30 52.95 -34.06
C LEU A 232 64.77 52.84 -33.60
N SER A 233 65.13 51.81 -32.84
CA SER A 233 66.53 51.56 -32.49
C SER A 233 67.40 51.27 -33.71
N LYS A 234 66.88 50.53 -34.69
CA LYS A 234 67.60 50.30 -35.96
C LYS A 234 67.76 51.59 -36.76
N GLN A 235 66.76 52.48 -36.78
CA GLN A 235 66.89 53.80 -37.40
C GLN A 235 67.95 54.64 -36.70
N ASP A 236 67.98 54.65 -35.37
CA ASP A 236 69.03 55.32 -34.59
C ASP A 236 70.43 54.73 -34.90
N ASP A 237 70.53 53.41 -35.14
CA ASP A 237 71.76 52.76 -35.57
C ASP A 237 72.16 53.18 -37.00
N TYR A 238 71.22 53.28 -37.95
CA TYR A 238 71.49 53.74 -39.32
C TYR A 238 71.87 55.22 -39.36
N GLU A 239 71.20 56.08 -38.58
CA GLU A 239 71.56 57.50 -38.46
C GLU A 239 72.95 57.68 -37.84
N GLN A 240 73.33 56.86 -36.85
CA GLN A 240 74.70 56.86 -36.33
C GLN A 240 75.72 56.47 -37.39
N VAL A 241 75.43 55.47 -38.22
CA VAL A 241 76.31 55.09 -39.34
C VAL A 241 76.44 56.23 -40.36
N GLU A 242 75.34 56.92 -40.68
CA GLU A 242 75.34 58.04 -41.63
C GLU A 242 76.10 59.27 -41.09
N ILE A 243 76.05 59.52 -39.77
CA ILE A 243 76.87 60.55 -39.12
C ILE A 243 78.36 60.19 -39.16
N ILE A 244 78.71 58.93 -38.92
CA ILE A 244 80.11 58.46 -39.01
C ILE A 244 80.64 58.61 -40.44
N GLU A 245 79.85 58.26 -41.46
CA GLU A 245 80.23 58.43 -42.87
C GLU A 245 80.40 59.91 -43.26
N GLN A 246 79.58 60.81 -42.69
CA GLN A 246 79.72 62.26 -42.91
C GLN A 246 80.93 62.86 -42.16
N GLU A 247 81.25 62.38 -40.96
CA GLU A 247 82.46 62.77 -40.24
C GLU A 247 83.72 62.30 -40.97
N GLU A 248 83.74 61.06 -41.48
CA GLU A 248 84.84 60.55 -42.31
C GLU A 248 84.99 61.33 -43.64
N ALA A 249 83.89 61.74 -44.27
CA ALA A 249 83.92 62.58 -45.47
C ALA A 249 84.43 64.00 -45.18
N ASN A 250 84.02 64.61 -44.07
CA ASN A 250 84.52 65.91 -43.64
C ASN A 250 86.01 65.87 -43.25
N GLU A 251 86.48 64.80 -42.61
CA GLU A 251 87.91 64.63 -42.32
C GLU A 251 88.74 64.50 -43.60
N GLN A 252 88.21 63.86 -44.65
CA GLN A 252 88.85 63.80 -45.96
C GLN A 252 88.91 65.17 -46.67
N GLU A 253 87.85 65.97 -46.59
CA GLU A 253 87.85 67.36 -47.11
C GLU A 253 88.81 68.27 -46.34
N GLU A 254 88.90 68.12 -45.01
CA GLU A 254 89.83 68.90 -44.19
C GLU A 254 91.30 68.52 -44.46
N GLN A 255 91.57 67.24 -44.74
CA GLN A 255 92.89 66.79 -45.17
C GLN A 255 93.26 67.28 -46.58
N ALA A 256 92.29 67.34 -47.51
CA ALA A 256 92.50 67.89 -48.85
C ALA A 256 92.77 69.42 -48.80
N SER A 257 92.04 70.15 -47.96
CA SER A 257 92.26 71.59 -47.74
C SER A 257 93.64 71.88 -47.15
N LYS A 258 94.11 71.08 -46.18
CA LYS A 258 95.46 71.21 -45.61
C LYS A 258 96.57 70.88 -46.62
N GLN A 259 96.32 69.96 -47.57
CA GLN A 259 97.25 69.68 -48.67
C GLN A 259 97.32 70.84 -49.68
N GLU A 260 96.20 71.47 -50.03
CA GLU A 260 96.19 72.65 -50.90
C GLU A 260 96.91 73.85 -50.26
N GLU A 261 96.72 74.09 -48.95
CA GLU A 261 97.42 75.15 -48.22
C GLU A 261 98.94 74.90 -48.16
N ALA A 262 99.37 73.64 -48.01
CA ALA A 262 100.78 73.27 -48.04
C ALA A 262 101.43 73.47 -49.44
N ILE A 263 100.68 73.21 -50.52
CA ILE A 263 101.14 73.44 -51.90
C ILE A 263 101.26 74.94 -52.18
N LEU A 264 100.31 75.76 -51.69
CA LEU A 264 100.35 77.22 -51.80
C LEU A 264 101.49 77.85 -50.97
N ALA A 265 101.80 77.30 -49.80
CA ALA A 265 102.95 77.73 -48.99
C ALA A 265 104.30 77.40 -49.67
N ALA A 266 104.42 76.21 -50.26
CA ALA A 266 105.62 75.78 -51.00
C ALA A 266 105.85 76.61 -52.28
N MET A 267 104.79 77.05 -52.98
CA MET A 267 104.92 77.95 -54.12
C MET A 267 105.40 79.35 -53.72
N LYS A 268 105.06 79.80 -52.51
CA LYS A 268 105.43 81.13 -52.00
C LYS A 268 106.87 81.18 -51.47
N GLU A 269 107.41 80.06 -50.98
CA GLU A 269 108.84 79.93 -50.64
C GLU A 269 109.75 79.94 -51.88
N VAL A 270 109.28 79.44 -53.03
CA VAL A 270 110.04 79.47 -54.30
C VAL A 270 110.13 80.88 -54.91
N GLU A 271 109.20 81.79 -54.61
CA GLU A 271 109.27 83.20 -55.04
C GLU A 271 110.23 84.06 -54.20
N GLN A 272 110.69 83.59 -53.03
CA GLN A 272 111.63 84.32 -52.16
C GLN A 272 113.11 83.93 -52.32
N GLU A 273 113.44 82.94 -53.17
CA GLU A 273 114.84 82.53 -53.44
C GLU A 273 115.45 83.12 -54.74
N HIS A 274 114.75 84.01 -55.45
CA HIS A 274 115.27 84.62 -56.69
C HIS A 274 115.74 86.09 -56.58
N GLU A 275 115.98 86.59 -55.35
CA GLU A 275 116.58 87.92 -55.10
C GLU A 275 118.09 87.90 -54.75
N ASP A 276 118.77 86.75 -54.81
CA ASP A 276 120.23 86.66 -54.56
C ASP A 276 121.01 85.94 -55.70
N SER A 277 120.90 86.45 -56.93
CA SER A 277 122.02 86.34 -57.90
C SER A 277 121.90 87.34 -59.08
N LYS A 278 122.65 88.44 -58.94
CA LYS A 278 123.09 89.44 -59.95
C LYS A 278 122.13 90.51 -60.45
#